data_AF-A0A0C1JY91-F1
#
_entry.id   AF-A0A0C1JY91-F1
#
_cell.length_a   1.000
_cell.length_b   1.000
_cell.length_c   1.000
_cell.angle_alpha   90.00
_cell.angle_beta   90.00
_cell.angle_gamma   90.00
#
_symmetry.space_group_name_H-M   'P 1'
#
loop_
_entity.id
_entity.type
_entity.pdbx_description
1 polymer ?
#
loop_
_entity_poly.entity_id
_entity_poly.type
_entity_poly.pdbx_seq_one_letter_code
_entity_poly.pdbx_strand_id
1 'polypeptide(L)'
;MPIRIALNLFTLFPLVLISFCLRAEPWGKDADLAHIKPASLQNQPYYCTTPLMGPVAESLIGFHQTIITPIDGPRSNYLPSSSQYTLDAMRKYGFFVGFSMGCDRLMRENDDPWVYSKVTDQQGYLLKYNPVP
;
A
#
# COMPACT_ATOMS: atom_id res chain seq x y z
N MET A 1 -55.66 -4.59 7.49
CA MET A 1 -54.85 -4.68 6.26
C MET A 1 -53.62 -3.76 6.22
N PRO A 2 -53.64 -2.48 6.67
CA PRO A 2 -52.50 -1.56 6.47
C PRO A 2 -51.27 -1.86 7.35
N ILE A 3 -51.49 -2.38 8.56
CA ILE A 3 -50.42 -2.65 9.55
C ILE A 3 -49.44 -3.74 9.06
N ARG A 4 -49.94 -4.79 8.39
CA ARG A 4 -49.10 -5.87 7.83
C ARG A 4 -48.25 -5.40 6.65
N ILE A 5 -48.78 -4.48 5.85
CA ILE A 5 -48.06 -3.89 4.70
C ILE A 5 -46.94 -2.97 5.20
N ALA A 6 -47.22 -2.14 6.20
CA ALA A 6 -46.21 -1.28 6.82
C ALA A 6 -45.08 -2.08 7.50
N LEU A 7 -45.41 -3.17 8.19
CA LEU A 7 -44.42 -4.04 8.83
C LEU A 7 -43.51 -4.75 7.81
N ASN A 8 -44.06 -5.17 6.67
CA ASN A 8 -43.27 -5.76 5.58
C ASN A 8 -42.40 -4.73 4.85
N LEU A 9 -42.87 -3.48 4.69
CA LEU A 9 -42.05 -2.39 4.14
C LEU A 9 -40.87 -2.05 5.06
N PHE A 10 -41.11 -2.06 6.38
CA PHE A 10 -40.06 -1.80 7.38
C PHE A 10 -38.99 -2.90 7.43
N THR A 11 -39.32 -4.15 7.09
CA THR A 11 -38.35 -5.25 7.04
C THR A 11 -37.65 -5.39 5.68
N LEU A 12 -38.32 -5.06 4.58
CA LEU A 12 -37.72 -5.10 3.24
C LEU A 12 -36.77 -3.92 2.98
N PHE A 13 -37.05 -2.75 3.55
CA PHE A 13 -36.19 -1.57 3.40
C PHE A 13 -34.73 -1.77 3.86
N PRO A 14 -34.44 -2.32 5.06
CA PRO A 14 -33.06 -2.59 5.48
C PRO A 14 -32.41 -3.68 4.64
N LEU A 15 -33.15 -4.70 4.18
CA LEU A 15 -32.60 -5.73 3.28
C LEU A 15 -32.19 -5.16 1.92
N VAL A 16 -32.99 -4.24 1.38
CA VAL A 16 -32.65 -3.51 0.14
C VAL A 16 -31.43 -2.63 0.38
N LEU A 17 -31.38 -1.86 1.47
CA LEU A 17 -30.21 -1.05 1.84
C LEU A 17 -28.93 -1.89 1.99
N ILE A 18 -29.01 -3.02 2.69
CA ILE A 18 -27.88 -3.95 2.86
C ILE A 18 -27.43 -4.49 1.49
N SER A 19 -28.37 -4.86 0.61
CA SER A 19 -28.03 -5.33 -0.74
C SER A 19 -27.36 -4.25 -1.59
N PHE A 20 -27.75 -2.98 -1.44
CA PHE A 20 -27.07 -1.85 -2.08
C PHE A 20 -25.66 -1.63 -1.51
N CYS A 21 -25.47 -1.73 -0.19
CA CYS A 21 -24.14 -1.65 0.43
C CYS A 21 -23.21 -2.80 -0.01
N LEU A 22 -23.73 -4.01 -0.19
CA LEU A 22 -22.96 -5.17 -0.67
C LEU A 22 -22.66 -5.11 -2.18
N ARG A 23 -23.37 -4.26 -2.93
CA ARG A 23 -23.10 -3.98 -4.35
C ARG A 23 -22.18 -2.79 -4.58
N ALA A 24 -21.89 -2.00 -3.56
CA ALA A 24 -20.82 -1.02 -3.66
C ALA A 24 -19.52 -1.80 -3.88
N GLU A 25 -18.77 -1.45 -4.93
CA GLU A 25 -17.44 -2.02 -5.09
C GLU A 25 -16.62 -1.66 -3.84
N PRO A 26 -16.12 -2.66 -3.08
CA PRO A 26 -15.41 -2.38 -1.83
C PRO A 26 -14.08 -1.64 -2.06
N TRP A 27 -13.62 -1.60 -3.32
CA TRP A 27 -12.35 -1.04 -3.75
C TRP A 27 -12.61 -0.13 -4.96
N GLY A 28 -11.87 0.97 -5.08
CA GLY A 28 -12.04 1.89 -6.21
C GLY A 28 -11.57 1.31 -7.53
N LYS A 29 -11.88 2.01 -8.64
CA LYS A 29 -11.46 1.66 -10.01
C LYS A 29 -9.95 1.49 -10.19
N ASP A 30 -9.16 2.07 -9.28
CA ASP A 30 -7.70 1.96 -9.26
C ASP A 30 -7.21 0.51 -9.04
N ALA A 31 -8.05 -0.38 -8.49
CA ALA A 31 -7.76 -1.80 -8.35
C ALA A 31 -7.58 -2.54 -9.68
N ASP A 32 -8.10 -2.00 -10.79
CA ASP A 32 -7.89 -2.58 -12.12
C ASP A 32 -6.45 -2.37 -12.61
N LEU A 33 -5.68 -1.46 -11.98
CA LEU A 33 -4.26 -1.22 -12.28
C LEU A 33 -3.34 -2.29 -11.65
N ALA A 34 -3.89 -3.20 -10.84
CA ALA A 34 -3.18 -4.24 -10.08
C ALA A 34 -2.38 -5.26 -10.91
N HIS A 35 -2.49 -5.26 -12.24
CA HIS A 35 -1.91 -6.30 -13.10
C HIS A 35 -0.38 -6.34 -13.11
N ILE A 36 0.29 -5.36 -12.49
CA ILE A 36 1.74 -5.30 -12.38
C ILE A 36 2.15 -5.91 -11.05
N LYS A 37 2.64 -7.16 -11.10
CA LYS A 37 3.37 -7.74 -9.98
C LYS A 37 4.56 -6.80 -9.68
N PRO A 38 4.68 -6.24 -8.46
CA PRO A 38 5.83 -5.40 -8.14
C PRO A 38 7.10 -6.20 -8.43
N ALA A 39 8.11 -5.53 -8.99
CA ALA A 39 9.42 -6.12 -9.25
C ALA A 39 9.81 -6.94 -8.03
N SER A 40 10.05 -8.24 -8.27
CA SER A 40 10.25 -9.27 -7.26
C SER A 40 11.09 -8.73 -6.11
N LEU A 41 10.59 -8.91 -4.88
CA LEU A 41 11.37 -8.81 -3.63
C LEU A 41 12.83 -9.11 -3.95
N GLN A 42 13.64 -8.06 -3.98
CA GLN A 42 15.05 -8.22 -4.27
C GLN A 42 15.56 -9.16 -3.17
N ASN A 43 16.12 -10.31 -3.57
CA ASN A 43 16.64 -11.35 -2.68
C ASN A 43 17.79 -10.77 -1.85
N GLN A 44 17.46 -9.98 -0.85
CA GLN A 44 18.40 -9.45 0.12
C GLN A 44 18.37 -10.43 1.30
N PRO A 45 19.47 -11.12 1.62
CA PRO A 45 19.54 -12.11 2.70
C PRO A 45 19.48 -11.48 4.10
N TYR A 46 19.22 -10.18 4.18
CA TYR A 46 19.24 -9.40 5.41
C TYR A 46 17.83 -9.28 5.97
N TYR A 47 17.69 -9.64 7.24
CA TYR A 47 16.48 -9.45 8.04
C TYR A 47 16.70 -8.31 9.03
N CYS A 48 15.63 -7.62 9.40
CA CYS A 48 15.66 -6.63 10.46
C CYS A 48 16.12 -7.29 11.77
N THR A 49 17.28 -6.86 12.27
CA THR A 49 17.95 -7.44 13.44
C THR A 49 17.27 -7.08 14.76
N THR A 50 16.31 -6.15 14.75
CA THR A 50 15.60 -5.72 15.97
C THR A 50 14.72 -6.86 16.48
N PRO A 51 14.97 -7.40 17.69
CA PRO A 51 14.20 -8.53 18.21
C PRO A 51 12.73 -8.13 18.37
N LEU A 52 11.84 -9.09 18.10
CA LEU A 52 10.37 -8.97 18.10
C LEU A 52 9.81 -7.99 17.04
N MET A 53 10.25 -6.74 17.02
CA MET A 53 9.73 -5.70 16.13
C MET A 53 10.16 -5.89 14.69
N GLY A 54 11.36 -6.41 14.43
CA GLY A 54 11.85 -6.66 13.08
C GLY A 54 10.95 -7.60 12.28
N PRO A 55 10.74 -8.85 12.74
CA PRO A 55 9.86 -9.80 12.06
C PRO A 55 8.42 -9.31 11.89
N VAL A 56 7.87 -8.64 12.91
CA VAL A 56 6.52 -8.05 12.83
C VAL A 56 6.46 -6.97 11.76
N ALA A 57 7.44 -6.05 11.74
CA ALA A 57 7.48 -4.98 10.75
C ALA A 57 7.68 -5.51 9.32
N GLU A 58 8.55 -6.50 9.12
CA GLU A 58 8.70 -7.16 7.81
C GLU A 58 7.41 -7.85 7.36
N SER A 59 6.70 -8.50 8.28
CA SER A 59 5.41 -9.12 7.98
C SER A 59 4.35 -8.07 7.60
N LEU A 60 4.30 -6.94 8.30
CA LEU A 60 3.36 -5.85 8.00
C LEU A 60 3.67 -5.17 6.67
N ILE A 61 4.94 -4.86 6.40
CA ILE A 61 5.35 -4.28 5.11
C ILE A 61 5.12 -5.29 3.98
N GLY A 62 5.43 -6.56 4.20
CA GLY A 62 5.17 -7.63 3.24
C GLY A 62 3.67 -7.78 2.96
N PHE A 63 2.82 -7.74 3.98
CA PHE A 63 1.36 -7.73 3.83
C PHE A 63 0.89 -6.53 3.02
N HIS A 64 1.41 -5.34 3.31
CA HIS A 64 1.12 -4.15 2.51
C HIS A 64 1.55 -4.31 1.05
N GLN A 65 2.75 -4.82 0.78
CA GLN A 65 3.27 -5.00 -0.58
C GLN A 65 2.53 -6.09 -1.38
N THR A 66 2.07 -7.14 -0.71
CA THR A 66 1.49 -8.32 -1.37
C THR A 66 -0.04 -8.30 -1.44
N ILE A 67 -0.71 -7.67 -0.48
CA ILE A 67 -2.17 -7.63 -0.39
C ILE A 67 -2.70 -6.23 -0.70
N ILE A 68 -2.18 -5.19 -0.05
CA ILE A 68 -2.71 -3.82 -0.20
C ILE A 68 -2.28 -3.20 -1.53
N THR A 69 -1.00 -3.30 -1.89
CA THR A 69 -0.44 -2.63 -3.07
C THR A 69 -1.06 -3.09 -4.39
N PRO A 70 -1.34 -4.40 -4.62
CA PRO A 70 -2.09 -4.78 -5.80
C PRO A 70 -3.46 -4.10 -5.86
N ILE A 71 -4.18 -4.04 -4.74
CA ILE A 71 -5.53 -3.46 -4.68
C ILE A 71 -5.53 -1.94 -4.89
N ASP A 72 -4.55 -1.22 -4.35
CA ASP A 72 -4.45 0.26 -4.48
C ASP A 72 -3.74 0.71 -5.77
N GLY A 73 -3.08 -0.21 -6.48
CA GLY A 73 -2.25 0.09 -7.64
C GLY A 73 -0.90 0.74 -7.29
N PRO A 74 -0.03 0.95 -8.31
CA PRO A 74 1.28 1.58 -8.10
C PRO A 74 1.14 3.09 -7.89
N ARG A 75 1.33 3.56 -6.64
CA ARG A 75 1.19 4.99 -6.27
C ARG A 75 2.49 5.70 -5.91
N SER A 76 3.61 4.97 -5.87
CA SER A 76 4.86 5.56 -5.39
C SER A 76 5.58 6.34 -6.48
N ASN A 77 6.02 7.57 -6.15
CA ASN A 77 6.79 8.44 -7.03
C ASN A 77 8.30 8.18 -6.97
N TYR A 78 8.72 7.15 -6.24
CA TYR A 78 10.13 6.81 -6.01
C TYR A 78 10.51 5.42 -6.51
N LEU A 79 11.79 5.28 -6.86
CA LEU A 79 12.47 4.00 -7.09
C LEU A 79 13.67 3.85 -6.12
N PRO A 80 13.74 2.78 -5.30
CA PRO A 80 12.68 1.81 -5.04
C PRO A 80 11.44 2.47 -4.41
N SER A 81 10.29 1.77 -4.43
CA SER A 81 9.05 2.29 -3.82
C SER A 81 9.24 2.62 -2.34
N SER A 82 8.43 3.52 -1.78
CA SER A 82 8.57 3.93 -0.38
C SER A 82 8.43 2.78 0.62
N SER A 83 7.57 1.80 0.34
CA SER A 83 7.44 0.60 1.17
C SER A 83 8.69 -0.29 1.10
N GLN A 84 9.26 -0.46 -0.10
CA GLN A 84 10.51 -1.22 -0.27
C GLN A 84 11.71 -0.50 0.38
N TYR A 85 11.82 0.82 0.20
CA TYR A 85 12.83 1.61 0.89
C TYR A 85 12.74 1.47 2.41
N THR A 86 11.53 1.49 2.97
CA THR A 86 11.32 1.32 4.41
C THR A 86 11.76 -0.07 4.88
N LEU A 87 11.42 -1.12 4.11
CA LEU A 87 11.87 -2.49 4.38
C LEU A 87 13.41 -2.60 4.35
N ASP A 88 14.04 -2.04 3.31
CA ASP A 88 15.49 -2.04 3.15
C ASP A 88 16.18 -1.26 4.28
N ALA A 89 15.62 -0.12 4.69
CA ALA A 89 16.13 0.69 5.78
C ALA A 89 16.00 -0.01 7.13
N MET A 90 14.89 -0.72 7.38
CA MET A 90 14.72 -1.54 8.59
C MET A 90 15.70 -2.71 8.63
N ARG A 91 15.93 -3.38 7.49
CA ARG A 91 16.91 -4.46 7.37
C ARG A 91 18.34 -3.99 7.59
N LYS A 92 18.67 -2.78 7.11
CA LYS A 92 20.01 -2.21 7.23
C LYS A 92 20.29 -1.57 8.59
N TYR A 93 19.35 -0.79 9.12
CA TYR A 93 19.57 0.06 10.29
C TYR A 93 18.75 -0.33 11.53
N GLY A 94 17.91 -1.36 11.43
CA GLY A 94 16.99 -1.78 12.49
C GLY A 94 15.64 -1.06 12.42
N PHE A 95 14.68 -1.56 13.20
CA PHE A 95 13.27 -1.13 13.14
C PHE A 95 13.11 0.38 13.34
N PHE A 96 13.67 0.95 14.41
CA PHE A 96 13.43 2.36 14.75
C PHE A 96 14.02 3.31 13.70
N VAL A 97 15.27 3.10 13.31
CA VAL A 97 15.92 3.96 12.31
C VAL A 97 15.26 3.79 10.95
N GLY A 98 15.00 2.55 10.54
CA GLY A 98 14.32 2.25 9.28
C GLY A 98 12.90 2.83 9.23
N PHE A 99 12.14 2.73 10.33
CA PHE A 99 10.81 3.31 10.45
C PHE A 99 10.85 4.84 10.32
N SER A 100 11.75 5.52 11.06
CA SER A 100 11.91 6.97 10.95
C SER A 100 12.29 7.41 9.54
N MET A 101 13.21 6.69 8.88
CA MET A 101 13.58 6.95 7.48
C MET A 101 12.40 6.75 6.52
N GLY A 102 11.57 5.73 6.75
CA GLY A 102 10.34 5.48 5.99
C GLY A 102 9.32 6.60 6.16
N CYS A 103 9.04 7.02 7.40
CA CYS A 103 8.13 8.13 7.68
C CYS A 103 8.61 9.44 7.02
N ASP A 104 9.90 9.76 7.14
CA ASP A 104 10.49 10.94 6.50
C ASP A 104 10.41 10.87 4.97
N ARG A 105 10.53 9.68 4.36
CA ARG A 105 10.31 9.52 2.92
C ARG A 105 8.85 9.75 2.53
N LEU A 106 7.89 9.22 3.29
CA LEU A 106 6.45 9.41 3.05
C LEU A 106 6.06 10.89 3.10
N MET A 107 6.64 11.67 4.02
CA MET A 107 6.44 13.11 4.08
C MET A 107 6.95 13.85 2.83
N ARG A 108 7.89 13.26 2.10
CA ARG A 108 8.47 13.78 0.85
C ARG A 108 7.86 13.11 -0.40
N GLU A 109 6.81 12.31 -0.23
CA GLU A 109 6.11 11.64 -1.33
C GLU A 109 5.07 12.57 -1.94
N ASN A 110 5.56 13.40 -2.86
CA ASN A 110 4.78 14.36 -3.61
C ASN A 110 5.32 14.49 -5.05
N ASP A 111 4.68 15.30 -5.87
CA ASP A 111 5.08 15.53 -7.27
C ASP A 111 6.16 16.63 -7.42
N ASP A 112 6.70 17.14 -6.31
CA ASP A 112 7.64 18.25 -6.35
C ASP A 112 8.93 17.85 -7.08
N PRO A 113 9.48 18.71 -7.95
CA PRO A 113 10.59 18.37 -8.83
C PRO A 113 11.96 18.24 -8.13
N TRP A 114 12.05 18.44 -6.81
CA TRP A 114 13.31 18.83 -6.16
C TRP A 114 14.24 17.66 -5.74
N VAL A 115 15.55 17.93 -5.83
CA VAL A 115 16.77 17.19 -5.39
C VAL A 115 17.07 15.82 -5.99
N TYR A 116 16.10 14.96 -6.24
CA TYR A 116 16.41 13.57 -6.58
C TYR A 116 16.80 13.40 -8.05
N SER A 117 17.80 12.55 -8.29
CA SER A 117 18.04 12.02 -9.64
C SER A 117 16.78 11.30 -10.13
N LYS A 118 16.41 11.44 -11.39
CA LYS A 118 15.24 10.76 -11.95
C LYS A 118 15.66 9.61 -12.85
N VAL A 119 14.93 8.51 -12.79
CA VAL A 119 15.16 7.32 -13.60
C VAL A 119 13.83 6.87 -14.22
N THR A 120 13.90 6.35 -15.44
CA THR A 120 12.71 5.80 -16.12
C THR A 120 12.56 4.34 -15.74
N ASP A 121 11.40 3.96 -15.22
CA ASP A 121 11.07 2.56 -14.93
C ASP A 121 10.85 1.76 -16.22
N GLN A 122 10.77 0.43 -16.12
CA GLN A 122 10.53 -0.49 -17.24
C GLN A 122 9.24 -0.17 -18.01
N GLN A 123 8.26 0.45 -17.34
CA GLN A 123 6.98 0.86 -17.90
C GLN A 123 7.00 2.29 -18.48
N GLY A 124 8.15 2.96 -18.47
CA GLY A 124 8.31 4.31 -19.06
C GLY A 124 7.98 5.47 -18.11
N TYR A 125 7.65 5.20 -16.84
CA TYR A 125 7.36 6.25 -15.85
C TYR A 125 8.65 6.88 -15.32
N LEU A 126 8.67 8.22 -15.20
CA LEU A 126 9.80 8.96 -14.66
C LEU A 126 9.69 9.08 -13.14
N LEU A 127 10.52 8.33 -12.40
CA LEU A 127 10.48 8.22 -10.94
C LEU A 127 11.70 8.87 -10.28
N LYS A 128 11.54 9.32 -9.03
CA LYS A 128 12.63 9.83 -8.18
C LYS A 128 13.51 8.66 -7.70
N TYR A 129 14.77 8.62 -8.08
CA TYR A 129 15.72 7.60 -7.63
C TYR A 129 16.33 7.98 -6.28
N ASN A 130 16.05 7.17 -5.26
CA ASN A 130 16.56 7.37 -3.91
C ASN A 130 16.59 6.02 -3.15
N PRO A 131 17.60 5.17 -3.39
CA PRO A 131 17.79 3.94 -2.63
C PRO A 131 18.29 4.23 -1.21
N VAL A 132 18.18 3.24 -0.33
CA VAL A 132 18.80 3.32 1.00
C VAL A 132 20.33 3.47 0.82
N PRO A 133 20.96 4.53 1.38
CA PRO A 133 22.41 4.70 1.34
C PRO A 133 23.09 3.51 2.02
#